data_AF-A0A559RY61-F1
#
_entry.id   AF-A0A559RY61-F1
#
_cell.length_a   1.000
_cell.length_b   1.000
_cell.length_c   1.000
_cell.angle_alpha   90.00
_cell.angle_beta   90.00
_cell.angle_gamma   90.00
#
_symmetry.space_group_name_H-M   'P 1'
#
loop_
_entity.id
_entity.type
_entity.pdbx_description
1 polymer ?
#
loop_
_entity_poly.entity_id
_entity_poly.type
_entity_poly.pdbx_seq_one_letter_code
_entity_poly.pdbx_strand_id
1 'polypeptide(L)'
;MAKQDYYEVLGVSKSASQAEIKKGYRKMAIKYHPDKNPDDSSAEEKFKLAAEAYEILSDDNKKARYDQYGHAAFDGPQGGGFGGGGMNMDDIFSQFGDIFGGGFGGGFGGFGGGGGQRQARVKGSNMRIRVKLTLEEIAKGVEKKVKVRRKVQADGVKYKTCSTCNGSGQQMRVTNTILGRMQTATTCGTCQGAGESISSKPNGSDAQGLVVKEETVPINIPAGVTEGVQLKVGGKGNDAPGKNSISGDLLVLIEEIPHEKLKREGTNVHFDLYINFSEAVLGISKEIETVTGKVKIKVDGGTQSGKILRLKGKGLPSIEHYGTGDFLIHINVWTPQELTKDQKRFFEEMKEDENFTPDPKNSDKSFFEKVKDMFS
;
A
#
# COMPACT_ATOMS: atom_id res chain seq x y z
N MET A 1 -5.77 -6.50 -46.98
CA MET A 1 -6.24 -7.39 -45.90
C MET A 1 -7.48 -6.74 -45.30
N ALA A 2 -8.54 -7.49 -45.02
CA ALA A 2 -9.73 -6.91 -44.38
C ALA A 2 -9.34 -6.36 -42.99
N LYS A 3 -9.69 -5.11 -42.68
CA LYS A 3 -9.48 -4.51 -41.35
C LYS A 3 -10.27 -5.35 -40.32
N GLN A 4 -9.65 -5.69 -39.18
CA GLN A 4 -10.30 -6.48 -38.12
C GLN A 4 -11.53 -5.75 -37.56
N ASP A 5 -12.58 -6.48 -37.19
CA ASP A 5 -13.79 -5.90 -36.62
C ASP A 5 -13.49 -5.31 -35.23
N TYR A 6 -13.92 -4.07 -34.96
CA TYR A 6 -13.60 -3.39 -33.70
C TYR A 6 -14.21 -4.08 -32.47
N TYR A 7 -15.33 -4.79 -32.63
CA TYR A 7 -15.91 -5.60 -31.55
C TYR A 7 -15.01 -6.80 -31.22
N GLU A 8 -14.38 -7.42 -32.23
CA GLU A 8 -13.43 -8.51 -32.04
C GLU A 8 -12.13 -8.02 -31.40
N VAL A 9 -11.63 -6.84 -31.80
CA VAL A 9 -10.44 -6.21 -31.22
C VAL A 9 -10.62 -5.98 -29.71
N LEU A 10 -11.80 -5.53 -29.28
CA LEU A 10 -12.11 -5.32 -27.86
C LEU A 10 -12.58 -6.61 -27.14
N GLY A 11 -12.83 -7.69 -27.88
CA GLY A 11 -13.32 -8.96 -27.35
C GLY A 11 -14.73 -8.87 -26.77
N VAL A 12 -15.61 -8.08 -27.40
CA VAL A 12 -16.99 -7.84 -26.96
C VAL A 12 -17.99 -8.20 -28.06
N SER A 13 -19.26 -8.43 -27.69
CA SER A 13 -20.35 -8.67 -28.65
C SER A 13 -20.72 -7.39 -29.41
N LYS A 14 -21.27 -7.50 -30.63
CA LYS A 14 -21.88 -6.37 -31.36
C LYS A 14 -23.05 -5.73 -30.62
N SER A 15 -23.69 -6.49 -29.72
CA SER A 15 -24.76 -6.02 -28.83
C SER A 15 -24.25 -5.45 -27.51
N ALA A 16 -22.93 -5.27 -27.34
CA ALA A 16 -22.34 -4.80 -26.08
C ALA A 16 -22.79 -3.38 -25.74
N SER A 17 -23.12 -3.18 -24.47
CA SER A 17 -23.39 -1.87 -23.89
C SER A 17 -22.12 -1.02 -23.83
N GLN A 18 -22.27 0.31 -23.71
CA GLN A 18 -21.14 1.23 -23.54
C GLN A 18 -20.24 0.87 -22.35
N ALA A 19 -20.84 0.33 -21.27
CA ALA A 19 -20.10 -0.13 -20.11
C ALA A 19 -19.23 -1.36 -20.42
N GLU A 20 -19.71 -2.28 -21.26
CA GLU A 20 -18.98 -3.48 -21.68
C GLU A 20 -17.87 -3.13 -22.67
N ILE A 21 -18.11 -2.22 -23.60
CA ILE A 21 -17.10 -1.67 -24.53
C ILE A 21 -15.95 -1.04 -23.72
N LYS A 22 -16.26 -0.19 -22.73
CA LYS A 22 -15.26 0.40 -21.82
C LYS A 22 -14.51 -0.64 -20.99
N LYS A 23 -15.15 -1.76 -20.63
CA LYS A 23 -14.50 -2.86 -19.90
C LYS A 23 -13.58 -3.67 -20.83
N GLY A 24 -13.99 -3.92 -22.07
CA GLY A 24 -13.19 -4.56 -23.11
C GLY A 24 -11.91 -3.77 -23.40
N TYR A 25 -12.03 -2.46 -23.60
CA TYR A 25 -10.89 -1.58 -23.80
C TYR A 25 -9.92 -1.60 -22.62
N ARG A 26 -10.40 -1.47 -21.37
CA ARG A 26 -9.54 -1.57 -20.18
C ARG A 26 -8.78 -2.88 -20.11
N LYS A 27 -9.41 -4.00 -20.48
CA LYS A 27 -8.76 -5.32 -20.51
C LYS A 27 -7.64 -5.37 -21.55
N MET A 28 -7.86 -4.84 -22.75
CA MET A 28 -6.84 -4.80 -23.80
C MET A 28 -5.72 -3.80 -23.50
N ALA A 29 -6.04 -2.63 -22.98
CA ALA A 29 -5.07 -1.60 -22.60
C ALA A 29 -4.12 -2.06 -21.49
N ILE A 30 -4.62 -2.81 -20.49
CA ILE A 30 -3.76 -3.40 -19.45
C ILE A 30 -2.91 -4.54 -20.03
N LYS A 31 -3.47 -5.34 -20.96
CA LYS A 31 -2.78 -6.49 -21.54
C LYS A 31 -1.63 -6.07 -22.45
N TYR A 32 -1.84 -5.04 -23.27
CA TYR A 32 -0.88 -4.56 -24.26
C TYR A 32 -0.21 -3.24 -23.83
N HIS A 33 -0.19 -2.94 -22.52
CA HIS A 33 0.46 -1.75 -22.00
C HIS A 33 1.98 -1.78 -22.27
N PRO A 34 2.60 -0.67 -22.72
CA PRO A 34 4.05 -0.59 -22.96
C PRO A 34 4.88 -1.00 -21.74
N ASP A 35 4.54 -0.51 -20.54
CA ASP A 35 5.25 -0.88 -19.30
C ASP A 35 5.24 -2.40 -18.99
N LYS A 36 4.22 -3.13 -19.44
CA LYS A 36 4.14 -4.59 -19.24
C LYS A 36 4.75 -5.39 -20.39
N ASN A 37 4.92 -4.76 -21.54
CA ASN A 37 5.46 -5.36 -22.75
C ASN A 37 6.53 -4.45 -23.35
N PRO A 38 7.62 -4.15 -22.62
CA PRO A 38 8.72 -3.36 -23.17
C PRO A 38 9.29 -4.09 -24.41
N ASP A 39 9.54 -3.32 -25.48
CA ASP A 39 10.14 -3.78 -26.75
C ASP A 39 9.30 -4.74 -27.62
N ASP A 40 8.01 -4.95 -27.34
CA ASP A 40 7.10 -5.71 -28.21
C ASP A 40 6.31 -4.81 -29.17
N SER A 41 6.84 -4.65 -30.40
CA SER A 41 6.17 -3.93 -31.49
C SER A 41 4.77 -4.46 -31.82
N SER A 42 4.50 -5.76 -31.60
CA SER A 42 3.19 -6.36 -31.85
C SER A 42 2.16 -5.99 -30.76
N ALA A 43 2.62 -5.73 -29.53
CA ALA A 43 1.77 -5.23 -28.46
C ALA A 43 1.41 -3.76 -28.72
N GLU A 44 2.34 -2.97 -29.22
CA GLU A 44 2.11 -1.57 -29.60
C GLU A 44 1.03 -1.45 -30.70
N GLU A 45 1.12 -2.26 -31.76
CA GLU A 45 0.10 -2.29 -32.83
C GLU A 45 -1.29 -2.68 -32.29
N LYS A 46 -1.36 -3.70 -31.43
CA LYS A 46 -2.63 -4.13 -30.81
C LYS A 46 -3.20 -3.07 -29.86
N PHE A 47 -2.35 -2.31 -29.19
CA PHE A 47 -2.77 -1.20 -28.33
C PHE A 47 -3.37 -0.07 -29.16
N LYS A 48 -2.72 0.33 -30.27
CA LYS A 48 -3.24 1.34 -31.20
C LYS A 48 -4.59 0.93 -31.78
N LEU A 49 -4.71 -0.32 -32.23
CA LEU A 49 -5.98 -0.87 -32.74
C LEU A 49 -7.08 -0.88 -31.66
N ALA A 50 -6.75 -1.20 -30.41
CA ALA A 50 -7.72 -1.18 -29.31
C ALA A 50 -8.17 0.24 -28.94
N ALA A 51 -7.29 1.24 -29.04
CA ALA A 51 -7.61 2.64 -28.83
C ALA A 51 -8.54 3.17 -29.93
N GLU A 52 -8.23 2.87 -31.19
CA GLU A 52 -9.07 3.20 -32.36
C GLU A 52 -10.47 2.57 -32.25
N ALA A 53 -10.53 1.28 -31.89
CA ALA A 53 -11.78 0.57 -31.65
C ALA A 53 -12.62 1.24 -30.56
N TYR A 54 -11.99 1.65 -29.45
CA TYR A 54 -12.68 2.30 -28.36
C TYR A 54 -13.17 3.70 -28.75
N GLU A 55 -12.40 4.49 -29.50
CA GLU A 55 -12.83 5.82 -29.93
C GLU A 55 -14.10 5.77 -30.80
N ILE A 56 -14.17 4.78 -31.69
CA ILE A 56 -15.31 4.62 -32.60
C ILE A 56 -16.51 4.00 -31.87
N LEU A 57 -16.31 3.00 -31.03
CA LEU A 57 -17.41 2.31 -30.35
C LEU A 57 -17.93 3.03 -29.10
N SER A 58 -17.13 3.91 -28.48
CA SER A 58 -17.54 4.66 -27.27
C SER A 58 -18.44 5.86 -27.52
N ASP A 59 -18.46 6.38 -28.75
CA ASP A 59 -19.36 7.47 -29.17
C ASP A 59 -20.55 6.88 -29.94
N ASP A 60 -21.77 7.15 -29.47
CA ASP A 60 -22.99 6.57 -30.03
C ASP A 60 -23.20 6.91 -31.52
N ASN A 61 -22.74 8.09 -31.98
CA ASN A 61 -22.85 8.52 -33.38
C ASN A 61 -21.78 7.85 -34.26
N LYS A 62 -20.56 7.69 -33.76
CA LYS A 62 -19.49 6.96 -34.47
C LYS A 62 -19.81 5.46 -34.51
N LYS A 63 -20.30 4.88 -33.42
CA LYS A 63 -20.75 3.49 -33.34
C LYS A 63 -21.88 3.21 -34.33
N ALA A 64 -22.90 4.06 -34.39
CA ALA A 64 -24.00 3.90 -35.34
C ALA A 64 -23.53 3.92 -36.80
N ARG A 65 -22.57 4.80 -37.15
CA ARG A 65 -21.97 4.85 -38.48
C ARG A 65 -21.12 3.60 -38.79
N TYR A 66 -20.35 3.13 -37.83
CA TYR A 66 -19.58 1.89 -37.94
C TYR A 66 -20.49 0.67 -38.11
N ASP A 67 -21.57 0.58 -37.35
CA ASP A 67 -22.54 -0.52 -37.43
C ASP A 67 -23.25 -0.56 -38.81
N GLN A 68 -23.40 0.60 -39.48
CA GLN A 68 -24.06 0.71 -40.78
C GLN A 68 -23.13 0.50 -41.98
N TYR A 69 -21.91 1.04 -41.93
CA TYR A 69 -20.99 1.08 -43.09
C TYR A 69 -19.65 0.40 -42.84
N GLY A 70 -19.43 -0.17 -41.65
CA GLY A 70 -18.17 -0.76 -41.24
C GLY A 70 -17.03 0.24 -41.28
N HIS A 71 -15.82 -0.24 -41.58
CA HIS A 71 -14.62 0.59 -41.68
C HIS A 71 -14.70 1.65 -42.79
N ALA A 72 -15.51 1.45 -43.82
CA ALA A 72 -15.68 2.39 -44.92
C ALA A 72 -16.40 3.70 -44.49
N ALA A 73 -17.04 3.70 -43.31
CA ALA A 73 -17.70 4.88 -42.73
C ALA A 73 -16.75 6.07 -42.51
N PHE A 74 -15.45 5.79 -42.43
CA PHE A 74 -14.41 6.76 -42.04
C PHE A 74 -13.33 6.96 -43.11
N ASP A 75 -13.45 6.35 -44.30
CA ASP A 75 -12.47 6.44 -45.39
C ASP A 75 -12.78 7.60 -46.40
N GLY A 76 -13.68 8.54 -46.07
CA GLY A 76 -14.15 9.60 -46.98
C GLY A 76 -13.88 11.06 -46.53
N PRO A 77 -13.81 12.05 -47.46
CA PRO A 77 -13.48 13.46 -47.16
C PRO A 77 -14.49 14.19 -46.28
N GLN A 78 -15.67 13.61 -46.08
CA GLN A 78 -16.79 14.16 -45.31
C GLN A 78 -16.98 13.48 -43.95
N GLY A 79 -16.10 12.51 -43.62
CA GLY A 79 -15.96 11.93 -42.29
C GLY A 79 -15.14 12.85 -41.41
N GLY A 80 -15.78 13.79 -40.74
CA GLY A 80 -15.13 14.68 -39.78
C GLY A 80 -14.29 13.90 -38.77
N GLY A 81 -12.97 14.03 -38.91
CA GLY A 81 -11.98 13.66 -37.90
C GLY A 81 -11.30 12.31 -38.08
N PHE A 82 -10.72 11.98 -39.24
CA PHE A 82 -9.45 11.22 -39.30
C PHE A 82 -8.82 11.24 -40.70
N GLY A 83 -8.34 12.41 -41.12
CA GLY A 83 -7.49 12.56 -42.30
C GLY A 83 -6.03 12.70 -41.89
N GLY A 84 -5.24 11.63 -42.01
CA GLY A 84 -3.80 11.76 -42.27
C GLY A 84 -2.89 12.28 -41.14
N GLY A 85 -3.18 11.97 -39.87
CA GLY A 85 -2.22 12.18 -38.78
C GLY A 85 -2.24 10.98 -37.86
N GLY A 86 -1.18 10.18 -37.87
CA GLY A 86 -1.04 9.05 -36.94
C GLY A 86 -1.19 9.57 -35.51
N MET A 87 -2.13 9.00 -34.75
CA MET A 87 -2.17 9.23 -33.32
C MET A 87 -0.84 8.75 -32.74
N ASN A 88 -0.04 9.68 -32.22
CA ASN A 88 1.17 9.33 -31.51
C ASN A 88 0.78 8.70 -30.17
N MET A 89 1.62 7.78 -29.67
CA MET A 89 1.40 7.12 -28.38
C MET A 89 1.12 8.15 -27.27
N ASP A 90 1.84 9.28 -27.27
CA ASP A 90 1.65 10.35 -26.28
C ASP A 90 0.28 11.06 -26.36
N ASP A 91 -0.32 11.16 -27.56
CA ASP A 91 -1.66 11.74 -27.75
C ASP A 91 -2.75 10.77 -27.28
N ILE A 92 -2.58 9.46 -27.51
CA ILE A 92 -3.47 8.42 -26.98
C ILE A 92 -3.36 8.38 -25.45
N PHE A 93 -2.15 8.45 -24.90
CA PHE A 93 -1.97 8.42 -23.44
C PHE A 93 -2.43 9.70 -22.74
N SER A 94 -2.39 10.86 -23.39
CA SER A 94 -2.92 12.10 -22.81
C SER A 94 -4.45 12.18 -22.90
N GLN A 95 -5.05 11.76 -24.02
CA GLN A 95 -6.50 11.74 -24.19
C GLN A 95 -7.19 10.64 -23.36
N PHE A 96 -6.52 9.51 -23.13
CA PHE A 96 -7.03 8.39 -22.34
C PHE A 96 -6.38 8.28 -20.96
N GLY A 97 -5.41 9.14 -20.64
CA GLY A 97 -4.80 9.27 -19.32
C GLY A 97 -5.80 9.64 -18.23
N ASP A 98 -6.86 10.36 -18.58
CA ASP A 98 -8.00 10.62 -17.70
C ASP A 98 -8.85 9.37 -17.40
N ILE A 99 -8.76 8.31 -18.23
CA ILE A 99 -9.44 7.03 -18.03
C ILE A 99 -8.60 6.05 -17.20
N PHE A 100 -7.27 6.14 -17.24
CA PHE A 100 -6.34 5.20 -16.58
C PHE A 100 -5.57 5.80 -15.38
N GLY A 101 -5.41 7.11 -15.31
CA GLY A 101 -4.66 7.86 -14.28
C GLY A 101 -5.57 8.72 -13.40
N GLY A 102 -6.57 8.11 -12.78
CA GLY A 102 -7.58 8.84 -11.98
C GLY A 102 -7.99 8.13 -10.68
N GLY A 103 -7.08 7.38 -10.08
CA GLY A 103 -7.28 6.68 -8.82
C GLY A 103 -6.84 7.44 -7.58
N PHE A 104 -6.73 8.78 -7.58
CA PHE A 104 -6.54 9.56 -6.34
C PHE A 104 -6.76 11.07 -6.57
N GLY A 105 -7.92 11.60 -6.16
CA GLY A 105 -8.07 13.01 -5.76
C GLY A 105 -8.06 14.10 -6.85
N GLY A 106 -9.26 14.49 -7.30
CA GLY A 106 -9.55 15.89 -7.63
C GLY A 106 -9.40 16.32 -9.10
N GLY A 107 -10.55 16.44 -9.79
CA GLY A 107 -10.77 17.48 -10.80
C GLY A 107 -10.58 17.11 -12.26
N PHE A 108 -11.66 16.71 -12.94
CA PHE A 108 -12.20 17.45 -14.10
C PHE A 108 -13.56 16.85 -14.48
N GLY A 109 -14.63 17.58 -14.18
CA GLY A 109 -15.97 17.31 -14.69
C GLY A 109 -16.38 18.52 -15.51
N GLY A 110 -15.92 18.57 -16.77
CA GLY A 110 -16.28 19.59 -17.72
C GLY A 110 -17.03 18.96 -18.90
N PHE A 111 -18.35 18.77 -18.74
CA PHE A 111 -19.39 19.10 -19.73
C PHE A 111 -20.73 18.56 -19.23
N GLY A 112 -21.54 19.44 -18.65
CA GLY A 112 -22.85 19.12 -18.10
C GLY A 112 -23.41 20.31 -17.36
N GLY A 113 -24.23 21.11 -18.05
CA GLY A 113 -24.90 22.28 -17.48
C GLY A 113 -25.73 21.90 -16.27
N GLY A 114 -25.53 22.62 -15.17
CA GLY A 114 -26.26 22.46 -13.93
C GLY A 114 -25.61 23.29 -12.84
N GLY A 115 -26.09 24.52 -12.66
CA GLY A 115 -25.69 25.44 -11.59
C GLY A 115 -26.12 24.95 -10.21
N GLY A 116 -25.60 23.78 -9.79
CA GLY A 116 -25.66 23.31 -8.43
C GLY A 116 -24.51 23.93 -7.66
N GLN A 117 -24.82 24.90 -6.82
CA GLN A 117 -23.94 25.48 -5.81
C GLN A 117 -23.40 24.34 -4.92
N ARG A 118 -22.28 23.71 -5.30
CA ARG A 118 -21.61 22.71 -4.46
C ARG A 118 -21.18 23.44 -3.19
N GLN A 119 -21.96 23.27 -2.12
CA GLN A 119 -21.63 23.81 -0.80
C GLN A 119 -20.19 23.41 -0.45
N ALA A 120 -19.40 24.39 -0.05
CA ALA A 120 -18.02 24.17 0.34
C ALA A 120 -17.99 23.21 1.54
N ARG A 121 -17.34 22.06 1.36
CA ARG A 121 -17.11 21.08 2.44
C ARG A 121 -15.68 21.23 2.91
N VAL A 122 -15.50 21.54 4.18
CA VAL A 122 -14.17 21.58 4.81
C VAL A 122 -13.93 20.26 5.52
N LYS A 123 -12.73 19.73 5.34
CA LYS A 123 -12.28 18.53 6.04
C LYS A 123 -11.41 18.94 7.24
N GLY A 124 -11.67 18.32 8.39
CA GLY A 124 -10.87 18.50 9.58
C GLY A 124 -9.48 17.87 9.48
N SER A 125 -8.61 18.21 10.41
CA SER A 125 -7.21 17.75 10.37
C SER A 125 -7.09 16.27 10.74
N ASN A 126 -6.17 15.60 10.05
CA ASN A 126 -5.83 14.22 10.38
C ASN A 126 -5.08 14.16 11.71
N MET A 127 -5.30 13.09 12.47
CA MET A 127 -4.55 12.79 13.68
C MET A 127 -3.57 11.66 13.40
N ARG A 128 -2.41 11.66 14.06
CA ARG A 128 -1.46 10.56 13.98
C ARG A 128 -1.21 9.99 15.37
N ILE A 129 -1.30 8.67 15.50
CA ILE A 129 -0.96 7.94 16.72
C ILE A 129 0.05 6.84 16.39
N ARG A 130 0.85 6.46 17.38
CA ARG A 130 1.73 5.30 17.30
C ARG A 130 1.14 4.16 18.11
N VAL A 131 1.05 2.98 17.51
CA VAL A 131 0.58 1.76 18.16
C VAL A 131 1.71 0.76 18.15
N LYS A 132 2.16 0.41 19.36
CA LYS A 132 3.20 -0.58 19.56
C LYS A 132 2.61 -1.98 19.49
N LEU A 133 3.24 -2.86 18.74
CA LEU A 133 2.85 -4.27 18.58
C LEU A 133 3.98 -5.21 18.96
N THR A 134 3.63 -6.33 19.57
CA THR A 134 4.56 -7.46 19.75
C THR A 134 4.60 -8.34 18.50
N LEU A 135 5.65 -9.13 18.33
CA LEU A 135 5.73 -10.10 17.24
C LEU A 135 4.55 -11.08 17.20
N GLU A 136 4.04 -11.49 18.36
CA GLU A 136 2.87 -12.38 18.46
C GLU A 136 1.59 -11.71 17.94
N GLU A 137 1.38 -10.44 18.28
CA GLU A 137 0.26 -9.63 17.78
C GLU A 137 0.36 -9.44 16.26
N ILE A 138 1.58 -9.21 15.74
CA ILE A 138 1.83 -9.09 14.31
C ILE A 138 1.54 -10.41 13.59
N ALA A 139 1.91 -11.56 14.17
CA ALA A 139 1.70 -12.86 13.53
C ALA A 139 0.22 -13.25 13.41
N LYS A 140 -0.61 -12.90 14.41
CA LYS A 140 -2.03 -13.29 14.45
C LYS A 140 -2.96 -12.20 13.90
N GLY A 141 -2.51 -10.95 13.88
CA GLY A 141 -3.41 -9.80 13.77
C GLY A 141 -4.15 -9.56 15.08
N VAL A 142 -4.52 -8.31 15.33
CA VAL A 142 -5.16 -7.92 16.60
C VAL A 142 -6.11 -6.75 16.40
N GLU A 143 -7.23 -6.77 17.12
CA GLU A 143 -8.08 -5.60 17.30
C GLU A 143 -7.62 -4.84 18.56
N LYS A 144 -7.10 -3.62 18.38
CA LYS A 144 -6.72 -2.75 19.51
C LYS A 144 -7.72 -1.62 19.68
N LYS A 145 -8.20 -1.43 20.91
CA LYS A 145 -9.04 -0.29 21.29
C LYS A 145 -8.14 0.84 21.80
N VAL A 146 -8.03 1.92 21.04
CA VAL A 146 -7.20 3.07 21.40
C VAL A 146 -8.08 4.24 21.80
N LYS A 147 -7.78 4.84 22.96
CA LYS A 147 -8.39 6.10 23.39
C LYS A 147 -7.74 7.25 22.66
N VAL A 148 -8.52 7.96 21.86
CA VAL A 148 -8.07 9.14 21.13
C VAL A 148 -8.78 10.38 21.66
N ARG A 149 -8.01 11.46 21.84
CA ARG A 149 -8.54 12.76 22.23
C ARG A 149 -8.63 13.62 20.97
N ARG A 150 -9.83 13.71 20.40
CA ARG A 150 -10.06 14.45 19.15
C ARG A 150 -10.92 15.69 19.40
N LYS A 151 -10.74 16.71 18.56
CA LYS A 151 -11.62 17.88 18.55
C LYS A 151 -12.91 17.52 17.83
N VAL A 152 -14.05 17.74 18.49
CA VAL A 152 -15.39 17.57 17.92
C VAL A 152 -16.15 18.89 17.99
N GLN A 153 -17.12 19.10 17.11
CA GLN A 153 -17.98 20.28 17.22
C GLN A 153 -18.76 20.25 18.54
N ALA A 154 -18.78 21.39 19.25
CA ALA A 154 -19.54 21.50 20.49
C ALA A 154 -21.05 21.56 20.21
N ASP A 155 -21.83 20.92 21.08
CA ASP A 155 -23.29 20.97 21.01
C ASP A 155 -23.77 22.41 21.18
N GLY A 156 -24.59 22.90 20.24
CA GLY A 156 -25.16 24.26 20.27
C GLY A 156 -24.37 25.33 19.52
N VAL A 157 -23.30 24.98 18.79
CA VAL A 157 -22.64 25.93 17.86
C VAL A 157 -23.59 26.30 16.72
N LYS A 158 -23.76 27.60 16.50
CA LYS A 158 -24.56 28.12 15.39
C LYS A 158 -23.64 28.74 14.34
N TYR A 159 -23.90 28.40 13.08
CA TYR A 159 -23.19 28.93 11.92
C TYR A 159 -24.12 29.81 11.09
N LYS A 160 -23.58 30.90 10.56
CA LYS A 160 -24.20 31.79 9.57
C LYS A 160 -23.40 31.75 8.27
N THR A 161 -24.05 32.00 7.15
CA THR A 161 -23.36 32.09 5.85
C THR A 161 -22.30 33.19 5.89
N CYS A 162 -21.11 32.88 5.38
CA CYS A 162 -20.01 33.85 5.33
C CYS A 162 -20.37 34.98 4.36
N SER A 163 -20.40 36.22 4.87
CA SER A 163 -20.72 37.42 4.09
C SER A 163 -19.67 37.73 3.02
N THR A 164 -18.43 37.30 3.20
CA THR A 164 -17.32 37.64 2.29
C THR A 164 -17.29 36.76 1.04
N CYS A 165 -17.75 35.50 1.13
CA CYS A 165 -17.79 34.57 0.00
C CYS A 165 -19.21 34.12 -0.37
N ASN A 166 -20.24 34.61 0.33
CA ASN A 166 -21.64 34.23 0.13
C ASN A 166 -21.87 32.71 0.09
N GLY A 167 -21.19 31.97 0.96
CA GLY A 167 -21.32 30.51 1.04
C GLY A 167 -20.44 29.70 0.08
N SER A 168 -19.75 30.35 -0.87
CA SER A 168 -18.91 29.64 -1.84
C SER A 168 -17.59 29.12 -1.28
N GLY A 169 -17.14 29.63 -0.11
CA GLY A 169 -15.86 29.28 0.49
C GLY A 169 -14.63 29.82 -0.25
N GLN A 170 -14.82 30.46 -1.40
CA GLN A 170 -13.75 31.00 -2.24
C GLN A 170 -13.99 32.48 -2.57
N GLN A 171 -12.93 33.22 -2.86
CA GLN A 171 -12.97 34.60 -3.33
C GLN A 171 -12.17 34.71 -4.62
N MET A 172 -12.76 35.35 -5.63
CA MET A 172 -12.10 35.62 -6.90
C MET A 172 -11.12 36.77 -6.71
N ARG A 173 -9.82 36.48 -6.78
CA ARG A 173 -8.76 37.50 -6.76
C ARG A 173 -8.37 37.82 -8.19
N VAL A 174 -8.69 39.03 -8.64
CA VAL A 174 -8.22 39.57 -9.92
C VAL A 174 -6.80 40.09 -9.70
N THR A 175 -5.83 39.61 -10.48
CA THR A 175 -4.43 40.07 -10.44
C THR A 175 -4.02 40.50 -11.84
N ASN A 176 -3.43 41.69 -11.96
CA ASN A 176 -2.92 42.20 -13.24
C ASN A 176 -1.56 41.55 -13.51
N THR A 177 -1.45 40.81 -14.61
CA THR A 177 -0.21 40.24 -15.11
C THR A 177 0.20 40.95 -16.41
N ILE A 178 1.43 40.76 -16.88
CA ILE A 178 1.94 41.32 -18.16
C ILE A 178 1.07 40.84 -19.35
N LEU A 179 0.39 39.70 -19.22
CA LEU A 179 -0.50 39.12 -20.22
C LEU A 179 -1.98 39.51 -20.05
N GLY A 180 -2.31 40.41 -19.12
CA GLY A 180 -3.68 40.88 -18.85
C GLY A 180 -4.20 40.55 -17.45
N ARG A 181 -5.50 40.77 -17.23
CA ARG A 181 -6.16 40.53 -15.93
C ARG A 181 -6.45 39.03 -15.76
N MET A 182 -5.72 38.36 -14.88
CA MET A 182 -5.98 36.97 -14.51
C MET A 182 -6.90 36.93 -13.28
N GLN A 183 -7.94 36.12 -13.31
CA GLN A 183 -8.80 35.88 -12.16
C GLN A 183 -8.50 34.51 -11.57
N THR A 184 -8.10 34.47 -10.30
CA THR A 184 -7.77 33.22 -9.59
C THR A 184 -8.68 33.06 -8.39
N ALA A 185 -9.32 31.91 -8.26
CA ALA A 185 -10.08 31.57 -7.05
C ALA A 185 -9.12 31.29 -5.89
N THR A 186 -9.28 32.01 -4.79
CA THR A 186 -8.50 31.85 -3.56
C THR A 186 -9.42 31.44 -2.41
N THR A 187 -8.91 30.68 -1.45
CA THR A 187 -9.71 30.31 -0.26
C THR A 187 -10.12 31.55 0.51
N CYS A 188 -11.41 31.67 0.85
CA CYS A 188 -11.93 32.83 1.59
C CYS A 188 -11.27 32.92 2.98
N GLY A 189 -10.52 33.99 3.25
CA GLY A 189 -9.79 34.17 4.51
C GLY A 189 -10.68 34.24 5.76
N THR A 190 -11.91 34.76 5.62
CA THR A 190 -12.85 34.91 6.75
C THR A 190 -13.43 33.58 7.24
N CYS A 191 -13.67 32.62 6.34
CA CYS A 191 -14.25 31.32 6.68
C CYS A 191 -13.29 30.15 6.45
N GLN A 192 -12.07 30.42 6.00
CA GLN A 192 -11.03 29.44 5.65
C GLN A 192 -11.53 28.31 4.73
N GLY A 193 -12.42 28.65 3.79
CA GLY A 193 -13.01 27.66 2.87
C GLY A 193 -14.33 27.03 3.32
N ALA A 194 -14.80 27.28 4.56
CA ALA A 194 -16.03 26.67 5.08
C ALA A 194 -17.33 27.17 4.46
N GLY A 195 -17.33 28.34 3.82
CA GLY A 195 -18.54 29.02 3.34
C GLY A 195 -19.43 29.57 4.47
N GLU A 196 -19.17 29.19 5.72
CA GLU A 196 -19.89 29.61 6.91
C GLU A 196 -18.95 30.21 7.96
N SER A 197 -19.48 31.08 8.82
CA SER A 197 -18.79 31.62 9.98
C SER A 197 -19.62 31.38 11.25
N ILE A 198 -18.95 31.26 12.40
CA ILE A 198 -19.61 31.00 13.67
C ILE A 198 -20.38 32.25 14.10
N SER A 199 -21.67 32.09 14.41
CA SER A 199 -22.51 33.16 14.94
C SER A 199 -22.61 33.11 16.47
N SER A 200 -22.59 31.91 17.06
CA SER A 200 -22.65 31.72 18.51
C SER A 200 -21.99 30.39 18.87
N LYS A 201 -21.32 30.34 20.02
CA LYS A 201 -20.61 29.17 20.52
C LYS A 201 -20.86 29.00 22.03
N PRO A 202 -20.93 27.76 22.54
CA PRO A 202 -21.09 27.50 23.96
C PRO A 202 -19.79 27.80 24.74
N ASN A 203 -19.93 28.04 26.04
CA ASN A 203 -18.78 28.19 26.95
C ASN A 203 -17.98 26.87 27.00
N GLY A 204 -16.65 26.98 26.97
CA GLY A 204 -15.75 25.81 26.91
C GLY A 204 -15.35 25.35 25.50
N SER A 205 -15.93 25.92 24.45
CA SER A 205 -15.52 25.69 23.06
C SER A 205 -14.42 26.67 22.60
N ASP A 206 -13.51 26.21 21.75
CA ASP A 206 -12.43 27.03 21.19
C ASP A 206 -12.95 28.10 20.21
N ALA A 207 -12.03 28.87 19.59
CA ALA A 207 -12.40 29.93 18.64
C ALA A 207 -13.16 29.40 17.42
N GLN A 208 -13.07 28.10 17.13
CA GLN A 208 -13.75 27.41 16.03
C GLN A 208 -14.97 26.61 16.50
N GLY A 209 -15.40 26.77 17.76
CA GLY A 209 -16.56 26.05 18.30
C GLY A 209 -16.28 24.57 18.57
N LEU A 210 -15.01 24.17 18.66
CA LEU A 210 -14.62 22.77 18.90
C LEU A 210 -14.33 22.52 20.38
N VAL A 211 -14.62 21.30 20.84
CA VAL A 211 -14.29 20.78 22.18
C VAL A 211 -13.49 19.49 22.06
N VAL A 212 -12.59 19.24 23.01
CA VAL A 212 -11.82 17.99 23.03
C VAL A 212 -12.65 16.91 23.69
N LYS A 213 -12.92 15.82 22.97
CA LYS A 213 -13.63 14.64 23.47
C LYS A 213 -12.73 13.41 23.39
N GLU A 214 -12.75 12.60 24.43
CA GLU A 214 -12.12 11.29 24.43
C GLU A 214 -13.10 10.27 23.82
N GLU A 215 -12.64 9.54 22.80
CA GLU A 215 -13.39 8.48 22.14
C GLU A 215 -12.50 7.24 22.07
N THR A 216 -13.08 6.06 22.32
CA THR A 216 -12.36 4.79 22.14
C THR A 216 -12.64 4.27 20.74
N VAL A 217 -11.59 4.17 19.93
CA VAL A 217 -11.68 3.72 18.53
C VAL A 217 -11.11 2.31 18.43
N PRO A 218 -11.88 1.31 17.96
CA PRO A 218 -11.35 -0.01 17.62
C PRO A 218 -10.57 0.09 16.30
N ILE A 219 -9.35 -0.45 16.31
CA ILE A 219 -8.44 -0.49 15.16
C ILE A 219 -8.15 -1.95 14.86
N ASN A 220 -8.57 -2.41 13.69
CA ASN A 220 -8.27 -3.74 13.19
C ASN A 220 -6.93 -3.71 12.48
N ILE A 221 -5.94 -4.38 13.06
CA ILE A 221 -4.59 -4.46 12.52
C ILE A 221 -4.44 -5.86 11.89
N PRO A 222 -4.23 -5.96 10.57
CA PRO A 222 -4.08 -7.24 9.90
C PRO A 222 -2.80 -7.95 10.35
N ALA A 223 -2.78 -9.28 10.20
CA ALA A 223 -1.58 -10.05 10.44
C ALA A 223 -0.49 -9.69 9.41
N GLY A 224 0.78 -9.73 9.83
CA GLY A 224 1.93 -9.53 8.95
C GLY A 224 2.37 -8.09 8.76
N VAL A 225 1.78 -7.14 9.50
CA VAL A 225 2.16 -5.71 9.42
C VAL A 225 3.65 -5.52 9.64
N THR A 226 4.25 -4.69 8.79
CA THR A 226 5.65 -4.27 8.89
C THR A 226 5.73 -2.96 9.67
N GLU A 227 6.88 -2.74 10.29
CA GLU A 227 7.17 -1.48 10.97
C GLU A 227 7.10 -0.31 9.98
N GLY A 228 6.57 0.83 10.44
CA GLY A 228 6.47 2.05 9.62
C GLY A 228 5.23 2.10 8.72
N VAL A 229 4.45 1.03 8.60
CA VAL A 229 3.16 1.05 7.88
C VAL A 229 2.17 1.97 8.59
N GLN A 230 1.47 2.78 7.79
CA GLN A 230 0.44 3.70 8.27
C GLN A 230 -0.96 3.21 7.89
N LEU A 231 -1.74 2.76 8.87
CA LEU A 231 -3.15 2.40 8.68
C LEU A 231 -4.05 3.63 8.80
N LYS A 232 -5.06 3.73 7.94
CA LYS A 232 -5.99 4.85 7.91
C LYS A 232 -7.36 4.43 8.45
N VAL A 233 -7.79 5.07 9.53
CA VAL A 233 -9.16 4.93 10.07
C VAL A 233 -9.95 6.18 9.70
N GLY A 234 -10.93 6.00 8.81
CA GLY A 234 -11.69 7.10 8.22
C GLY A 234 -12.57 7.85 9.23
N GLY A 235 -12.57 9.18 9.16
CA GLY A 235 -13.48 10.03 9.94
C GLY A 235 -13.27 10.04 11.46
N LYS A 236 -12.14 9.49 11.93
CA LYS A 236 -11.77 9.46 13.36
C LYS A 236 -10.70 10.49 13.76
N GLY A 237 -10.40 11.42 12.87
CA GLY A 237 -9.56 12.59 13.15
C GLY A 237 -10.35 13.75 13.77
N ASN A 238 -9.79 14.95 13.70
CA ASN A 238 -10.46 16.15 14.22
C ASN A 238 -11.60 16.58 13.30
N ASP A 239 -12.67 17.12 13.87
CA ASP A 239 -13.71 17.80 13.12
C ASP A 239 -13.20 19.16 12.60
N ALA A 240 -13.82 19.65 11.53
CA ALA A 240 -13.66 21.02 11.05
C ALA A 240 -14.86 21.88 11.49
N PRO A 241 -14.74 23.21 11.51
CA PRO A 241 -15.89 24.09 11.70
C PRO A 241 -16.83 24.07 10.47
N GLY A 242 -18.12 24.21 10.71
CA GLY A 242 -19.17 24.32 9.68
C GLY A 242 -20.13 23.14 9.66
N LYS A 243 -21.39 23.37 9.27
CA LYS A 243 -22.45 22.34 9.34
C LYS A 243 -22.19 21.16 8.41
N ASN A 244 -21.59 21.40 7.25
CA ASN A 244 -21.27 20.40 6.25
C ASN A 244 -19.80 19.96 6.28
N SER A 245 -19.15 20.11 7.43
CA SER A 245 -17.76 19.69 7.60
C SER A 245 -17.64 18.16 7.72
N ILE A 246 -16.48 17.65 7.34
CA ILE A 246 -16.15 16.22 7.43
C ILE A 246 -14.98 16.10 8.41
N SER A 247 -15.02 15.11 9.31
CA SER A 247 -13.90 14.83 10.18
C SER A 247 -12.66 14.41 9.38
N GLY A 248 -11.48 14.75 9.90
CA GLY A 248 -10.22 14.21 9.42
C GLY A 248 -10.13 12.70 9.66
N ASP A 249 -9.02 12.11 9.26
CA ASP A 249 -8.74 10.69 9.44
C ASP A 249 -7.78 10.46 10.60
N LEU A 250 -7.87 9.30 11.25
CA LEU A 250 -6.88 8.83 12.21
C LEU A 250 -5.84 7.96 11.48
N LEU A 251 -4.60 8.38 11.51
CA LEU A 251 -3.45 7.72 10.91
C LEU A 251 -2.71 6.96 12.00
N VAL A 252 -2.71 5.64 11.92
CA VAL A 252 -2.14 4.74 12.91
C VAL A 252 -0.80 4.24 12.36
N LEU A 253 0.29 4.73 12.93
CA LEU A 253 1.63 4.26 12.61
C LEU A 253 1.98 3.05 13.47
N ILE A 254 2.32 1.94 12.82
CA ILE A 254 2.71 0.71 13.51
C ILE A 254 4.19 0.76 13.90
N GLU A 255 4.47 0.45 15.15
CA GLU A 255 5.81 0.35 15.72
C GLU A 255 5.99 -1.06 16.30
N GLU A 256 7.03 -1.77 15.88
CA GLU A 256 7.33 -3.11 16.39
C GLU A 256 8.11 -2.99 17.71
N ILE A 257 7.71 -3.76 18.72
CA ILE A 257 8.49 -3.89 19.96
C ILE A 257 9.56 -4.96 19.71
N PRO A 258 10.85 -4.62 19.83
CA PRO A 258 11.91 -5.61 19.72
C PRO A 258 11.74 -6.74 20.73
N HIS A 259 11.79 -7.98 20.27
CA HIS A 259 11.67 -9.14 21.13
C HIS A 259 13.05 -9.60 21.62
N GLU A 260 13.17 -10.01 22.89
CA GLU A 260 14.46 -10.34 23.51
C GLU A 260 15.17 -11.52 22.82
N LYS A 261 14.40 -12.53 22.42
CA LYS A 261 14.91 -13.79 21.85
C LYS A 261 14.77 -13.92 20.34
N LEU A 262 13.86 -13.16 19.74
CA LEU A 262 13.43 -13.36 18.35
C LEU A 262 13.77 -12.11 17.56
N LYS A 263 14.48 -12.30 16.44
CA LYS A 263 14.86 -11.22 15.54
C LYS A 263 14.08 -11.36 14.24
N ARG A 264 13.34 -10.34 13.84
CA ARG A 264 12.60 -10.32 12.59
C ARG A 264 13.50 -9.84 11.44
N GLU A 265 13.48 -10.57 10.33
CA GLU A 265 14.08 -10.15 9.06
C GLU A 265 13.04 -10.32 7.95
N GLY A 266 12.37 -9.23 7.58
CA GLY A 266 11.24 -9.27 6.66
C GLY A 266 10.09 -10.14 7.19
N THR A 267 9.81 -11.25 6.50
CA THR A 267 8.82 -12.27 6.92
C THR A 267 9.44 -13.41 7.72
N ASN A 268 10.78 -13.51 7.73
CA ASN A 268 11.49 -14.57 8.43
C ASN A 268 11.78 -14.15 9.87
N VAL A 269 11.90 -15.15 10.74
CA VAL A 269 12.19 -14.95 12.17
C VAL A 269 13.39 -15.78 12.56
N HIS A 270 14.36 -15.15 13.20
CA HIS A 270 15.63 -15.72 13.59
C HIS A 270 15.64 -15.93 15.11
N PHE A 271 16.10 -17.10 15.53
CA PHE A 271 16.24 -17.47 16.93
C PHE A 271 17.62 -18.08 17.16
N ASP A 272 18.33 -17.55 18.14
CA ASP A 272 19.64 -18.04 18.55
C ASP A 272 19.45 -19.14 19.62
N LEU A 273 19.66 -20.40 19.23
CA LEU A 273 19.57 -21.54 20.13
C LEU A 273 20.95 -21.91 20.65
N TYR A 274 21.16 -21.70 21.95
CA TYR A 274 22.35 -22.19 22.65
C TYR A 274 22.15 -23.63 23.13
N ILE A 275 23.08 -24.50 22.75
CA ILE A 275 23.17 -25.89 23.22
C ILE A 275 24.56 -26.13 23.80
N ASN A 276 24.68 -27.01 24.80
CA ASN A 276 26.00 -27.36 25.34
C ASN A 276 26.70 -28.39 24.43
N PHE A 277 28.01 -28.59 24.64
CA PHE A 277 28.80 -29.52 23.84
C PHE A 277 28.25 -30.95 23.87
N SER A 278 27.83 -31.46 25.03
CA SER A 278 27.26 -32.80 25.16
C SER A 278 25.97 -32.97 24.35
N GLU A 279 25.09 -31.95 24.35
CA GLU A 279 23.87 -31.91 23.54
C GLU A 279 24.18 -31.91 22.04
N ALA A 280 25.22 -31.19 21.62
CA ALA A 280 25.65 -31.14 20.23
C ALA A 280 26.19 -32.49 19.74
N VAL A 281 26.94 -33.20 20.60
CA VAL A 281 27.52 -34.52 20.29
C VAL A 281 26.45 -35.62 20.29
N LEU A 282 25.65 -35.71 21.35
CA LEU A 282 24.67 -36.79 21.52
C LEU A 282 23.37 -36.56 20.73
N GLY A 283 23.09 -35.31 20.38
CA GLY A 283 21.79 -34.89 19.86
C GLY A 283 20.76 -34.73 20.98
N ILE A 284 19.81 -33.83 20.77
CA ILE A 284 18.76 -33.53 21.75
C ILE A 284 17.45 -33.20 21.06
N SER A 285 16.34 -33.50 21.72
CA SER A 285 15.03 -32.93 21.35
C SER A 285 14.65 -31.83 22.33
N LYS A 286 14.45 -30.60 21.83
CA LYS A 286 14.15 -29.43 22.67
C LYS A 286 12.88 -28.76 22.18
N GLU A 287 12.08 -28.26 23.12
CA GLU A 287 10.89 -27.47 22.81
C GLU A 287 11.29 -25.98 22.76
N ILE A 288 10.91 -25.31 21.68
CA ILE A 288 11.22 -23.90 21.43
C ILE A 288 9.91 -23.13 21.22
N GLU A 289 9.86 -21.92 21.76
CA GLU A 289 8.78 -20.97 21.55
C GLU A 289 8.99 -20.25 20.22
N THR A 290 8.07 -20.48 19.28
CA THR A 290 7.97 -19.73 18.02
C THR A 290 6.88 -18.67 18.15
N VAL A 291 6.78 -17.76 17.18
CA VAL A 291 5.75 -16.70 17.17
C VAL A 291 4.32 -17.25 17.12
N THR A 292 4.15 -18.47 16.59
CA THR A 292 2.83 -19.11 16.43
C THR A 292 2.51 -20.15 17.49
N GLY A 293 3.46 -20.43 18.40
CA GLY A 293 3.31 -21.44 19.47
C GLY A 293 4.58 -22.24 19.70
N LYS A 294 4.49 -23.31 20.49
CA LYS A 294 5.64 -24.17 20.82
C LYS A 294 5.85 -25.24 19.76
N VAL A 295 7.11 -25.48 19.41
CA VAL A 295 7.50 -26.53 18.46
C VAL A 295 8.64 -27.35 19.07
N LYS A 296 8.51 -28.67 19.01
CA LYS A 296 9.60 -29.59 19.37
C LYS A 296 10.52 -29.76 18.18
N ILE A 297 11.78 -29.38 18.35
CA ILE A 297 12.82 -29.59 17.35
C ILE A 297 13.71 -30.75 17.78
N LYS A 298 14.26 -31.46 16.79
CA LYS A 298 15.30 -32.46 16.99
C LYS A 298 16.61 -31.89 16.43
N VAL A 299 17.61 -31.80 17.28
CA VAL A 299 18.99 -31.52 16.91
C VAL A 299 19.71 -32.86 16.81
N ASP A 300 20.21 -33.18 15.62
CA ASP A 300 20.94 -34.42 15.38
C ASP A 300 22.31 -34.38 16.08
N GLY A 301 22.78 -35.54 16.52
CA GLY A 301 24.13 -35.68 17.08
C GLY A 301 25.21 -35.32 16.05
N GLY A 302 26.32 -34.77 16.53
CA GLY A 302 27.40 -34.22 15.70
C GLY A 302 27.05 -32.87 15.05
N THR A 303 26.04 -32.16 15.55
CA THR A 303 25.67 -30.85 15.01
C THR A 303 26.75 -29.81 15.32
N GLN A 304 27.25 -29.17 14.27
CA GLN A 304 28.23 -28.09 14.36
C GLN A 304 27.60 -26.74 14.69
N SER A 305 28.37 -25.88 15.35
CA SER A 305 27.99 -24.49 15.62
C SER A 305 27.83 -23.72 14.30
N GLY A 306 26.87 -22.80 14.24
CA GLY A 306 26.50 -22.06 13.04
C GLY A 306 25.66 -22.84 12.03
N LYS A 307 25.24 -24.08 12.34
CA LYS A 307 24.22 -24.79 11.56
C LYS A 307 22.87 -24.07 11.72
N ILE A 308 22.19 -23.85 10.60
CA ILE A 308 20.86 -23.21 10.58
C ILE A 308 19.80 -24.29 10.35
N LEU A 309 18.89 -24.46 11.30
CA LEU A 309 17.70 -25.28 11.10
C LEU A 309 16.56 -24.40 10.62
N ARG A 310 15.93 -24.78 9.51
CA ARG A 310 14.84 -24.03 8.91
C ARG A 310 13.50 -24.73 9.13
N LEU A 311 12.60 -24.08 9.87
CA LEU A 311 11.21 -24.50 10.00
C LEU A 311 10.36 -23.73 9.00
N LYS A 312 9.97 -24.42 7.92
CA LYS A 312 9.23 -23.83 6.81
C LYS A 312 7.84 -23.34 7.24
N GLY A 313 7.48 -22.13 6.85
CA GLY A 313 6.16 -21.54 7.09
C GLY A 313 5.83 -21.21 8.55
N LYS A 314 6.84 -21.20 9.43
CA LYS A 314 6.72 -20.86 10.87
C LYS A 314 7.15 -19.43 11.21
N GLY A 315 7.42 -18.60 10.21
CA GLY A 315 7.68 -17.16 10.34
C GLY A 315 6.40 -16.33 10.35
N LEU A 316 6.48 -15.10 9.85
CA LEU A 316 5.36 -14.14 9.83
C LEU A 316 4.61 -14.20 8.48
N PRO A 317 3.28 -13.96 8.47
CA PRO A 317 2.54 -13.79 7.23
C PRO A 317 2.96 -12.52 6.49
N SER A 318 2.89 -12.55 5.16
CA SER A 318 3.10 -11.37 4.32
C SER A 318 1.77 -10.65 4.05
N ILE A 319 1.80 -9.32 4.01
CA ILE A 319 0.66 -8.49 3.58
C ILE A 319 0.63 -8.35 2.06
N GLU A 320 1.80 -8.28 1.44
CA GLU A 320 1.94 -7.99 0.01
C GLU A 320 1.68 -9.21 -0.86
N HIS A 321 2.03 -10.40 -0.36
CA HIS A 321 1.98 -11.65 -1.11
C HIS A 321 1.32 -12.75 -0.29
N TYR A 322 0.77 -13.76 -0.96
CA TYR A 322 0.23 -14.93 -0.29
C TYR A 322 1.36 -15.81 0.23
N GLY A 323 1.45 -15.99 1.55
CA GLY A 323 2.40 -16.92 2.18
C GLY A 323 2.84 -16.51 3.58
N THR A 324 3.58 -17.41 4.22
CA THR A 324 4.26 -17.17 5.51
C THR A 324 5.75 -17.37 5.32
N GLY A 325 6.55 -16.55 6.01
CA GLY A 325 8.00 -16.72 6.06
C GLY A 325 8.42 -17.94 6.87
N ASP A 326 9.73 -18.12 6.98
CA ASP A 326 10.34 -19.25 7.67
C ASP A 326 10.87 -18.84 9.06
N PHE A 327 11.00 -19.83 9.95
CA PHE A 327 11.65 -19.66 11.24
C PHE A 327 13.04 -20.32 11.19
N LEU A 328 14.08 -19.51 11.36
CA LEU A 328 15.48 -19.88 11.22
C LEU A 328 16.13 -19.96 12.60
N ILE A 329 16.58 -21.16 12.95
CA ILE A 329 17.21 -21.44 14.24
C ILE A 329 18.72 -21.55 14.02
N HIS A 330 19.46 -20.60 14.58
CA HIS A 330 20.91 -20.58 14.56
C HIS A 330 21.42 -21.36 15.76
N ILE A 331 22.07 -22.50 15.51
CA ILE A 331 22.61 -23.33 16.58
C ILE A 331 23.97 -22.78 16.99
N ASN A 332 24.09 -22.42 18.26
CA ASN A 332 25.33 -21.96 18.87
C ASN A 332 25.76 -22.97 19.94
N VAL A 333 26.89 -23.64 19.73
CA VAL A 333 27.47 -24.52 20.74
C VAL A 333 28.16 -23.66 21.79
N TRP A 334 27.69 -23.76 23.03
CA TRP A 334 28.19 -23.01 24.17
C TRP A 334 29.34 -23.76 24.86
N THR A 335 30.49 -23.10 24.97
CA THR A 335 31.66 -23.62 25.68
C THR A 335 31.70 -23.07 27.11
N PRO A 336 31.71 -23.93 28.15
CA PRO A 336 31.78 -23.51 29.54
C PRO A 336 33.11 -22.79 29.83
N GLN A 337 33.06 -21.76 30.67
CA GLN A 337 34.24 -20.96 31.06
C GLN A 337 34.97 -21.53 32.29
N GLU A 338 34.27 -22.29 33.11
CA GLU A 338 34.80 -22.91 34.33
C GLU A 338 34.52 -24.41 34.31
N LEU A 339 35.49 -25.21 34.75
CA LEU A 339 35.41 -26.66 34.76
C LEU A 339 35.79 -27.21 36.13
N THR A 340 35.09 -28.26 36.57
CA THR A 340 35.48 -29.03 37.75
C THR A 340 36.72 -29.89 37.46
N LYS A 341 37.38 -30.40 38.51
CA LYS A 341 38.56 -31.29 38.35
C LYS A 341 38.24 -32.51 37.48
N ASP A 342 37.06 -33.11 37.68
CA ASP A 342 36.63 -34.29 36.92
C ASP A 342 36.35 -33.96 35.45
N GLN A 343 35.70 -32.83 35.17
CA GLN A 343 35.45 -32.37 33.81
C GLN A 343 36.76 -32.03 33.08
N LYS A 344 37.71 -31.41 33.77
CA LYS A 344 39.02 -31.09 33.21
C LYS A 344 39.78 -32.36 32.82
N ARG A 345 39.81 -33.37 33.71
CA ARG A 345 40.44 -34.67 33.41
C ARG A 345 39.80 -35.33 32.17
N PHE A 346 38.48 -35.31 32.07
CA PHE A 346 37.77 -35.83 30.90
C PHE A 346 38.24 -35.19 29.58
N PHE A 347 38.32 -33.86 29.53
CA PHE A 347 38.79 -33.18 28.31
C PHE A 347 40.29 -33.36 28.04
N GLU A 348 41.12 -33.53 29.07
CA GLU A 348 42.54 -33.86 28.92
C GLU A 348 42.74 -35.23 28.29
N GLU A 349 41.96 -36.24 28.71
CA GLU A 349 42.00 -37.59 28.13
C GLU A 349 41.51 -37.61 26.67
N MET A 350 40.50 -36.81 26.35
CA MET A 350 39.95 -36.73 24.99
C MET A 350 40.80 -35.89 24.02
N LYS A 351 41.80 -35.15 24.51
CA LYS A 351 42.59 -34.23 23.68
C LYS A 351 43.38 -34.93 22.56
N GLU A 352 43.83 -36.15 22.83
CA GLU A 352 44.61 -36.97 21.88
C GLU A 352 43.72 -37.95 21.09
N ASP A 353 42.40 -37.92 21.28
CA ASP A 353 41.45 -38.78 20.55
C ASP A 353 41.21 -38.23 19.14
N GLU A 354 41.21 -39.12 18.14
CA GLU A 354 40.99 -38.75 16.73
C GLU A 354 39.66 -38.02 16.51
N ASN A 355 38.61 -38.33 17.29
CA ASN A 355 37.29 -37.70 17.15
C ASN A 355 37.24 -36.26 17.68
N PHE A 356 38.19 -35.87 18.52
CA PHE A 356 38.32 -34.50 19.06
C PHE A 356 39.34 -33.66 18.29
N THR A 357 40.01 -34.26 17.30
CA THR A 357 40.89 -33.55 16.37
C THR A 357 40.04 -32.89 15.28
N PRO A 358 40.02 -31.54 15.16
CA PRO A 358 39.21 -30.87 14.15
C PRO A 358 39.70 -31.19 12.72
N ASP A 359 38.83 -31.80 11.91
CA ASP A 359 39.04 -32.04 10.47
C ASP A 359 37.95 -31.35 9.64
N PRO A 360 38.04 -30.01 9.44
CA PRO A 360 37.05 -29.28 8.66
C PRO A 360 37.10 -29.72 7.19
N LYS A 361 36.04 -30.38 6.72
CA LYS A 361 35.95 -30.83 5.32
C LYS A 361 35.57 -29.66 4.42
N ASN A 362 35.87 -29.73 3.13
CA ASN A 362 35.52 -28.69 2.13
C ASN A 362 34.02 -28.32 2.06
N SER A 363 33.13 -29.12 2.66
CA SER A 363 31.71 -28.80 2.82
C SER A 363 31.42 -27.78 3.94
N ASP A 364 32.33 -27.64 4.89
CA ASP A 364 32.20 -26.81 6.08
C ASP A 364 32.81 -25.45 5.80
N LYS A 365 32.12 -24.66 4.95
CA LYS A 365 32.54 -23.28 4.63
C LYS A 365 32.88 -22.52 5.91
N SER A 366 34.07 -21.93 5.94
CA SER A 366 34.52 -21.13 7.08
C SER A 366 33.57 -19.96 7.33
N PHE A 367 33.50 -19.46 8.57
CA PHE A 367 32.72 -18.26 8.90
C PHE A 367 33.02 -17.10 7.93
N PHE A 368 34.30 -16.92 7.57
CA PHE A 368 34.73 -15.87 6.65
C PHE A 368 34.25 -16.10 5.21
N GLU A 369 34.19 -17.35 4.75
CA GLU A 369 33.66 -17.70 3.43
C GLU A 369 32.15 -17.49 3.36
N LYS A 370 31.43 -17.86 4.43
CA LYS A 370 29.98 -17.59 4.54
C LYS A 370 29.68 -16.09 4.50
N VAL A 371 30.48 -15.28 5.19
CA VAL A 371 30.34 -13.82 5.17
C VAL A 371 30.67 -13.27 3.78
N LYS A 372 31.75 -13.73 3.16
CA LYS A 372 32.13 -13.32 1.80
C LYS A 372 31.03 -13.63 0.78
N ASP A 373 30.42 -14.81 0.84
CA ASP A 373 29.30 -15.21 -0.02
C ASP A 373 28.03 -14.36 0.21
N MET A 374 27.87 -13.71 1.36
CA MET A 374 26.75 -12.79 1.62
C MET A 374 26.96 -11.38 1.06
N PHE A 375 28.22 -11.00 0.80
CA PHE A 375 28.59 -9.68 0.26
C PHE A 375 29.07 -9.71 -1.20
N SER A 376 29.12 -10.91 -1.80
CA SER A 376 29.34 -11.15 -3.23
C SER A 376 28.00 -11.31 -3.93
#